data_AF-A0A1V5DKC6-F1
#
_entry.id   AF-A0A1V5DKC6-F1
#
_cell.length_a   1.000
_cell.length_b   1.000
_cell.length_c   1.000
_cell.angle_alpha   90.00
_cell.angle_beta   90.00
_cell.angle_gamma   90.00
#
_symmetry.space_group_name_H-M   'P 1'
#
loop_
_entity.id
_entity.type
_entity.pdbx_description
1 polymer ?
#
loop_
_entity_poly.entity_id
_entity_poly.type
_entity_poly.pdbx_seq_one_letter_code
_entity_poly.pdbx_strand_id
1 'polypeptide(L)'
;MKTLLLILNMIFVITFTCHGVAPASSAEPDTLIPPERLHYAPLKFQIPRAEIAALANGIPLYIAEDHELPLVKLTALVRAGIAHDPSGKEGLADLVGGVLLTGGTQLLSGDEIDEALAFMAADIDCGVYLEYTLLTLSVLRKDLDRALEIFASILRNPVFEKEKFATAKNLDIEELRRIPDDPQNLAFRTYRKLLYRGDPRGRLSTLQSLERIARTDLLNYHRAHFTPGNILLSVSGDITGKEALSLLNRCLGDWQEINPGMTALPPPRRETEASLTLLPKETPQSVIIYGSFAPPISSPDCYPFTVLDFILGSGGFQSRMFQEIRTNRGLAYSSGSFYQARRDYGIFEAYVFTKAESTAQVLGLIKEIIREFQEKEVGTGELQWAKNAIANNFIFTFKTADDVALQQMMLEYKGLPGSFLEEYPDRIAAVGAEDVRRVAAAYLDPQKSVILVLGPEKEFDAPLSRFGTVNREDAF
;
A
#
# COMPACT_ATOMS: atom_id res chain seq x y z
N MET A 1 -58.03 -16.23 21.90
CA MET A 1 -59.37 -16.42 21.30
C MET A 1 -59.58 -15.35 20.23
N LYS A 2 -59.38 -15.74 18.97
CA LYS A 2 -60.35 -15.69 17.85
C LYS A 2 -60.69 -14.28 17.33
N THR A 3 -60.05 -13.80 16.26
CA THR A 3 -60.40 -13.89 14.81
C THR A 3 -61.30 -12.74 14.31
N LEU A 4 -60.94 -12.20 13.12
CA LEU A 4 -61.80 -11.96 11.94
C LEU A 4 -62.16 -10.49 11.53
N LEU A 5 -61.61 -10.09 10.36
CA LEU A 5 -62.26 -9.51 9.15
C LEU A 5 -62.86 -8.06 9.06
N LEU A 6 -62.45 -7.43 7.93
CA LEU A 6 -63.26 -6.82 6.84
C LEU A 6 -63.34 -5.28 6.64
N ILE A 7 -62.71 -4.83 5.54
CA ILE A 7 -63.18 -3.99 4.39
C ILE A 7 -64.10 -2.78 4.63
N LEU A 8 -63.67 -1.59 4.19
CA LEU A 8 -64.47 -0.61 3.40
C LEU A 8 -63.54 0.46 2.75
N ASN A 9 -63.21 0.37 1.46
CA ASN A 9 -63.87 1.05 0.32
C ASN A 9 -64.08 2.58 0.45
N MET A 10 -63.27 3.36 -0.26
CA MET A 10 -63.71 4.67 -0.78
C MET A 10 -63.12 4.91 -2.18
N ILE A 11 -64.03 4.88 -3.16
CA ILE A 11 -63.83 5.18 -4.57
C ILE A 11 -63.72 6.69 -4.73
N PHE A 12 -62.68 7.19 -5.40
CA PHE A 12 -62.70 8.51 -6.01
C PHE A 12 -62.33 8.40 -7.49
N VAL A 13 -63.33 8.69 -8.32
CA VAL A 13 -63.26 8.75 -9.77
C VAL A 13 -62.49 10.01 -10.16
N ILE A 14 -61.36 9.88 -10.88
CA ILE A 14 -60.73 10.99 -11.59
C ILE A 14 -60.87 10.71 -13.09
N THR A 15 -61.64 11.57 -13.72
CA THR A 15 -61.92 11.66 -15.15
C THR A 15 -60.63 11.97 -15.93
N PHE A 16 -60.25 11.06 -16.83
CA PHE A 16 -59.19 11.27 -17.81
C PHE A 16 -59.65 12.32 -18.84
N THR A 17 -59.07 13.52 -18.80
CA THR A 17 -59.18 14.49 -19.88
C THR A 17 -57.98 14.34 -20.80
N CYS A 18 -58.20 13.70 -21.95
CA CYS A 18 -57.22 13.62 -23.04
C CYS A 18 -56.98 15.02 -23.62
N HIS A 19 -55.96 15.72 -23.14
CA HIS A 19 -55.38 16.86 -23.85
C HIS A 19 -54.28 16.33 -24.76
N GLY A 20 -54.48 16.48 -26.07
CA GLY A 20 -53.49 16.14 -27.08
C GLY A 20 -52.24 17.00 -26.89
N VAL A 21 -51.21 16.41 -26.30
CA VAL A 21 -49.86 16.96 -26.29
C VAL A 21 -49.27 16.68 -27.67
N ALA A 22 -49.04 17.73 -28.45
CA ALA A 22 -48.26 17.63 -29.68
C ALA A 22 -46.89 17.02 -29.35
N PRO A 23 -46.35 16.09 -30.16
CA PRO A 23 -45.03 15.55 -29.90
C PRO A 23 -44.02 16.70 -30.00
N ALA A 24 -43.43 17.06 -28.87
CA ALA A 24 -42.23 17.85 -28.87
C ALA A 24 -41.21 17.09 -29.71
N SER A 25 -40.73 17.72 -30.78
CA SER A 25 -39.59 17.23 -31.56
C SER A 25 -38.46 17.00 -30.56
N SER A 26 -38.14 15.73 -30.28
CA SER A 26 -36.93 15.39 -29.55
C SER A 26 -35.77 15.87 -30.42
N ALA A 27 -35.11 16.95 -30.02
CA ALA A 27 -33.76 17.18 -30.48
C ALA A 27 -32.98 15.90 -30.17
N GLU A 28 -32.38 15.28 -31.20
CA GLU A 28 -31.42 14.20 -30.98
C GLU A 28 -30.40 14.71 -29.94
N PRO A 29 -30.11 13.93 -28.88
CA PRO A 29 -29.07 14.34 -27.95
C PRO A 29 -27.80 14.52 -28.78
N ASP A 30 -27.20 15.72 -28.71
CA ASP A 30 -25.87 15.99 -29.27
C ASP A 30 -25.01 14.76 -29.01
N THR A 31 -24.62 14.08 -30.09
CA THR A 31 -23.92 12.79 -29.98
C THR A 31 -22.66 13.04 -29.17
N LEU A 32 -22.67 12.63 -27.90
CA LEU A 32 -21.51 12.69 -27.04
C LEU A 32 -20.38 12.01 -27.80
N ILE A 33 -19.32 12.79 -28.08
CA ILE A 33 -18.14 12.26 -28.77
C ILE A 33 -17.65 11.08 -27.92
N PRO A 34 -17.54 9.86 -28.50
CA PRO A 34 -16.99 8.73 -27.77
C PRO A 34 -15.67 9.16 -27.11
N PRO A 35 -15.42 8.85 -25.83
CA PRO A 35 -14.22 9.32 -25.12
C PRO A 35 -12.91 9.04 -25.87
N GLU A 36 -12.88 7.95 -26.64
CA GLU A 36 -11.76 7.52 -27.49
C GLU A 36 -11.43 8.49 -28.65
N ARG A 37 -12.40 9.33 -29.05
CA ARG A 37 -12.26 10.34 -30.12
C ARG A 37 -12.01 11.75 -29.56
N LEU A 38 -11.91 11.89 -28.24
CA LEU A 38 -11.53 13.16 -27.62
C LEU A 38 -10.03 13.37 -27.81
N HIS A 39 -9.68 14.39 -28.57
CA HIS A 39 -8.30 14.83 -28.74
C HIS A 39 -7.99 15.89 -27.70
N TYR A 40 -7.07 15.58 -26.80
CA TYR A 40 -6.53 16.52 -25.83
C TYR A 40 -5.19 17.06 -26.32
N ALA A 41 -4.90 18.32 -26.01
CA ALA A 41 -3.56 18.85 -26.20
C ALA A 41 -2.57 18.01 -25.36
N PRO A 42 -1.32 17.81 -25.80
CA PRO A 42 -0.30 17.16 -25.00
C PRO A 42 -0.19 17.81 -23.63
N LEU A 43 -0.24 16.99 -22.58
CA LEU A 43 -0.18 17.47 -21.21
C LEU A 43 1.18 18.13 -20.95
N LYS A 44 1.16 19.43 -20.62
CA LYS A 44 2.32 20.16 -20.13
C LYS A 44 2.20 20.28 -18.62
N PHE A 45 2.85 19.38 -17.90
CA PHE A 45 2.87 19.35 -16.44
C PHE A 45 4.27 19.69 -15.95
N GLN A 46 4.39 20.70 -15.09
CA GLN A 46 5.63 20.98 -14.36
C GLN A 46 5.49 20.41 -12.96
N ILE A 47 6.45 19.60 -12.54
CA ILE A 47 6.40 18.96 -11.23
C ILE A 47 6.59 20.04 -10.16
N PRO A 48 5.61 20.24 -9.26
CA PRO A 48 5.77 21.14 -8.13
C PRO A 48 6.88 20.63 -7.22
N ARG A 49 7.61 21.55 -6.59
CA ARG A 49 8.72 21.22 -5.69
C ARG A 49 8.43 21.73 -4.30
N ALA A 50 8.72 20.89 -3.31
CA ALA A 50 8.77 21.30 -1.92
C ALA A 50 10.02 22.14 -1.66
N GLU A 51 9.92 23.13 -0.77
CA GLU A 51 11.07 23.74 -0.12
C GLU A 51 11.72 22.68 0.80
N ILE A 52 13.05 22.63 0.79
CA ILE A 52 13.83 21.69 1.61
C ILE A 52 14.60 22.49 2.65
N ALA A 53 14.41 22.14 3.90
CA ALA A 53 15.09 22.71 5.06
C ALA A 53 15.57 21.60 6.01
N ALA A 54 16.22 21.99 7.09
CA ALA A 54 16.57 21.09 8.18
C ALA A 54 16.32 21.78 9.52
N LEU A 55 15.85 21.02 10.51
CA LEU A 55 15.75 21.49 11.89
C LEU A 55 17.16 21.67 12.49
N ALA A 56 17.25 22.36 13.63
CA ALA A 56 18.49 22.66 14.33
C ALA A 56 19.27 21.40 14.77
N ASN A 57 18.56 20.28 14.99
CA ASN A 57 19.15 18.97 15.29
C ASN A 57 19.39 18.09 14.05
N GLY A 58 19.19 18.63 12.85
CA GLY A 58 19.50 17.95 11.59
C GLY A 58 18.37 17.13 10.97
N ILE A 59 17.17 17.08 11.58
CA ILE A 59 16.01 16.40 10.98
C ILE A 59 15.66 17.10 9.65
N PRO A 60 15.67 16.38 8.50
CA PRO A 60 15.27 16.95 7.21
C PRO A 60 13.78 17.31 7.20
N LEU A 61 13.45 18.46 6.61
CA LEU A 61 12.11 19.00 6.53
C LEU A 61 11.76 19.37 5.08
N TYR A 62 10.64 18.82 4.61
CA TYR A 62 10.08 19.06 3.28
C TYR A 62 8.79 19.89 3.42
N ILE A 63 8.71 21.03 2.76
CA ILE A 63 7.64 22.02 2.96
C ILE A 63 6.93 22.29 1.64
N ALA A 64 5.61 22.13 1.60
CA ALA A 64 4.79 22.56 0.47
C ALA A 64 3.67 23.50 0.95
N GLU A 65 3.88 24.80 0.76
CA GLU A 65 2.90 25.83 1.15
C GLU A 65 1.65 25.74 0.26
N ASP A 66 0.48 25.79 0.89
CA ASP A 66 -0.82 25.82 0.20
C ASP A 66 -1.88 26.51 1.08
N HIS A 67 -2.24 27.73 0.69
CA HIS A 67 -3.19 28.57 1.42
C HIS A 67 -4.64 28.44 0.92
N GLU A 68 -4.97 27.44 0.09
CA GLU A 68 -6.33 27.25 -0.41
C GLU A 68 -7.33 26.92 0.71
N LEU A 69 -6.88 26.19 1.74
CA LEU A 69 -7.68 25.80 2.91
C LEU A 69 -6.88 26.07 4.18
N PRO A 70 -7.52 26.47 5.30
CA PRO A 70 -6.85 26.72 6.57
C PRO A 70 -6.51 25.40 7.30
N LEU A 71 -5.87 24.47 6.59
CA LEU A 71 -5.48 23.15 7.03
C LEU A 71 -3.96 23.04 6.94
N VAL A 72 -3.37 22.36 7.92
CA VAL A 72 -1.95 22.01 7.92
C VAL A 72 -1.84 20.52 8.14
N LYS A 73 -1.00 19.87 7.33
CA LYS A 73 -0.64 18.48 7.47
C LYS A 73 0.83 18.33 7.78
N LEU A 74 1.16 17.42 8.68
CA LEU A 74 2.53 17.07 9.04
C LEU A 74 2.65 15.54 8.99
N THR A 75 3.75 15.05 8.40
CA THR A 75 4.10 13.64 8.41
C THR A 75 5.50 13.49 8.97
N ALA A 76 5.68 12.57 9.92
CA ALA A 76 6.97 12.09 10.36
C ALA A 76 7.18 10.66 9.86
N LEU A 77 8.19 10.47 9.02
CA LEU A 77 8.64 9.16 8.60
C LEU A 77 9.78 8.72 9.51
N VAL A 78 9.59 7.61 10.23
CA VAL A 78 10.61 6.94 11.02
C VAL A 78 11.12 5.76 10.20
N ARG A 79 12.43 5.63 9.97
CA ARG A 79 13.01 4.52 9.17
C ARG A 79 13.13 3.24 10.01
N ALA A 80 12.01 2.81 10.58
CA ALA A 80 11.85 1.55 11.28
C ALA A 80 10.41 1.07 11.09
N GLY A 81 10.23 -0.25 10.98
CA GLY A 81 8.94 -0.89 10.73
C GLY A 81 9.03 -2.36 11.13
N ILE A 82 8.04 -3.18 10.79
CA ILE A 82 7.93 -4.58 11.27
C ILE A 82 9.17 -5.46 11.02
N ALA A 83 9.98 -5.17 9.99
CA ALA A 83 11.23 -5.91 9.76
C ALA A 83 12.31 -5.66 10.83
N HIS A 84 12.12 -4.64 11.68
CA HIS A 84 13.00 -4.31 12.81
C HIS A 84 12.58 -4.99 14.12
N ASP A 85 11.48 -5.76 14.12
CA ASP A 85 11.08 -6.52 15.29
C ASP A 85 12.18 -7.48 15.75
N PRO A 86 12.55 -7.49 17.04
CA PRO A 86 13.47 -8.48 17.58
C PRO A 86 12.95 -9.89 17.35
N SER A 87 13.86 -10.84 17.10
CA SER A 87 13.51 -12.25 16.90
C SER A 87 12.71 -12.78 18.10
N GLY A 88 11.56 -13.40 17.83
CA GLY A 88 10.65 -13.93 18.85
C GLY A 88 9.73 -12.88 19.49
N LYS A 89 9.75 -11.64 19.01
CA LYS A 89 8.87 -10.52 19.37
C LYS A 89 8.23 -9.88 18.14
N GLU A 90 7.99 -10.69 17.11
CA GLU A 90 7.26 -10.28 15.91
C GLU A 90 5.85 -9.77 16.28
N GLY A 91 5.48 -8.61 15.73
CA GLY A 91 4.31 -7.81 16.12
C GLY A 91 4.64 -6.62 17.03
N LEU A 92 5.92 -6.40 17.38
CA LEU A 92 6.31 -5.32 18.29
C LEU A 92 6.13 -3.94 17.65
N ALA A 93 6.55 -3.75 16.40
CA ALA A 93 6.41 -2.48 15.71
C ALA A 93 4.94 -2.08 15.54
N ASP A 94 4.07 -3.02 15.20
CA ASP A 94 2.62 -2.80 15.09
C ASP A 94 2.03 -2.37 16.45
N LEU A 95 2.39 -3.06 17.53
CA LEU A 95 2.00 -2.66 18.90
C LEU A 95 2.56 -1.30 19.30
N VAL A 96 3.79 -0.98 18.91
CA VAL A 96 4.34 0.36 19.11
C VAL A 96 3.46 1.37 18.41
N GLY A 97 3.13 1.17 17.12
CA GLY A 97 2.27 2.09 16.37
C GLY A 97 0.90 2.31 17.00
N GLY A 98 0.19 1.23 17.32
CA GLY A 98 -1.16 1.32 17.92
C GLY A 98 -1.16 1.94 19.32
N VAL A 99 -0.17 1.64 20.15
CA VAL A 99 -0.07 2.19 21.52
C VAL A 99 0.61 3.56 21.53
N LEU A 100 1.32 3.96 20.47
CA LEU A 100 1.86 5.31 20.33
C LEU A 100 0.74 6.36 20.30
N LEU A 101 -0.37 6.03 19.62
CA LEU A 101 -1.55 6.90 19.53
C LEU A 101 -2.34 6.93 20.83
N THR A 102 -2.60 5.76 21.41
CA THR A 102 -3.57 5.60 22.50
C THR A 102 -2.94 5.63 23.89
N GLY A 103 -1.63 5.43 23.98
CA GLY A 103 -0.91 5.14 25.22
C GLY A 103 -0.34 6.34 25.95
N GLY A 104 -0.73 7.56 25.57
CA GLY A 104 -0.34 8.78 26.26
C GLY A 104 1.15 9.14 26.16
N THR A 105 1.47 10.27 26.76
CA THR A 105 2.82 10.85 26.82
C THR A 105 3.18 11.21 28.26
N GLN A 106 4.38 11.74 28.50
CA GLN A 106 4.74 12.23 29.83
C GLN A 106 3.89 13.41 30.31
N LEU A 107 3.23 14.13 29.39
CA LEU A 107 2.48 15.35 29.67
C LEU A 107 0.96 15.14 29.72
N LEU A 108 0.44 14.18 28.96
CA LEU A 108 -0.98 13.93 28.78
C LEU A 108 -1.22 12.43 28.74
N SER A 109 -2.27 11.97 29.42
CA SER A 109 -2.78 10.61 29.26
C SER A 109 -3.34 10.40 27.85
N GLY A 110 -3.55 9.14 27.47
CA GLY A 110 -4.17 8.79 26.19
C GLY A 110 -5.55 9.44 26.01
N ASP A 111 -6.39 9.39 27.05
CA ASP A 111 -7.75 9.93 26.99
C ASP A 111 -7.76 11.47 26.88
N GLU A 112 -6.80 12.16 27.54
CA GLU A 112 -6.64 13.62 27.41
C GLU A 112 -6.15 14.03 26.02
N ILE A 113 -5.33 13.20 25.37
CA ILE A 113 -4.92 13.40 23.97
C ILE A 113 -6.15 13.29 23.06
N ASP A 114 -6.93 12.21 23.20
CA ASP A 114 -8.13 11.98 22.40
C ASP A 114 -9.14 13.13 22.54
N GLU A 115 -9.38 13.61 23.77
CA GLU A 115 -10.27 14.75 24.04
C GLU A 115 -9.75 16.05 23.40
N ALA A 116 -8.44 16.32 23.51
CA ALA A 116 -7.83 17.50 22.93
C ALA A 116 -7.91 17.49 21.39
N LEU A 117 -7.61 16.35 20.76
CA LEU A 117 -7.70 16.19 19.31
C LEU A 117 -9.15 16.34 18.83
N ALA A 118 -10.12 15.71 19.52
CA ALA A 118 -11.53 15.84 19.21
C ALA A 118 -12.03 17.29 19.30
N PHE A 119 -11.59 18.05 20.32
CA PHE A 119 -11.96 19.45 20.49
C PHE A 119 -11.45 20.34 19.33
N MET A 120 -10.24 20.06 18.84
CA MET A 120 -9.63 20.78 17.71
C MET A 120 -10.10 20.27 16.34
N ALA A 121 -10.87 19.17 16.31
CA ALA A 121 -11.11 18.38 15.11
C ALA A 121 -9.80 18.03 14.36
N ALA A 122 -8.75 17.72 15.13
CA ALA A 122 -7.45 17.29 14.65
C ALA A 122 -7.40 15.76 14.59
N ASP A 123 -6.62 15.24 13.65
CA ASP A 123 -6.43 13.81 13.44
C ASP A 123 -4.94 13.48 13.50
N ILE A 124 -4.58 12.47 14.30
CA ILE A 124 -3.23 11.88 14.33
C ILE A 124 -3.37 10.39 14.09
N ASP A 125 -2.65 9.89 13.08
CA ASP A 125 -2.64 8.48 12.70
C ASP A 125 -1.21 7.93 12.66
N CYS A 126 -1.07 6.63 12.82
CA CYS A 126 0.20 5.93 12.80
C CYS A 126 0.12 4.66 11.94
N GLY A 127 0.76 4.69 10.78
CA GLY A 127 0.88 3.55 9.89
C GLY A 127 2.25 2.88 10.02
N VAL A 128 2.27 1.60 10.40
CA VAL A 128 3.51 0.80 10.45
C VAL A 128 3.60 -0.06 9.19
N TYR A 129 4.71 0.10 8.45
CA TYR A 129 4.98 -0.63 7.21
C TYR A 129 6.14 -1.61 7.40
N LEU A 130 6.54 -2.26 6.29
CA LEU A 130 7.60 -3.27 6.32
C LEU A 130 8.91 -2.74 6.91
N GLU A 131 9.32 -1.53 6.52
CA GLU A 131 10.66 -0.98 6.83
C GLU A 131 10.62 0.44 7.40
N TYR A 132 9.44 1.06 7.48
CA TYR A 132 9.25 2.42 7.98
C TYR A 132 7.89 2.55 8.68
N THR A 133 7.75 3.61 9.48
CA THR A 133 6.51 4.00 10.17
C THR A 133 6.21 5.44 9.78
N LEU A 134 4.95 5.76 9.53
CA LEU A 134 4.46 7.12 9.31
C LEU A 134 3.58 7.53 10.48
N LEU A 135 3.91 8.65 11.12
CA LEU A 135 3.04 9.34 12.06
C LEU A 135 2.54 10.62 11.37
N THR A 136 1.24 10.78 11.22
CA THR A 136 0.63 11.91 10.51
C THR A 136 -0.15 12.80 11.47
N LEU A 137 -0.30 14.07 11.11
CA LEU A 137 -1.18 15.04 11.77
C LEU A 137 -1.91 15.81 10.68
N SER A 138 -3.22 15.98 10.84
CA SER A 138 -4.06 16.90 10.06
C SER A 138 -4.83 17.81 11.02
N VAL A 139 -4.68 19.12 10.88
CA VAL A 139 -5.28 20.10 11.81
C VAL A 139 -5.62 21.42 11.12
N LEU A 140 -6.58 22.16 11.68
CA LEU A 140 -6.84 23.53 11.28
C LEU A 140 -5.69 24.47 11.70
N ARG A 141 -5.33 25.43 10.85
CA ARG A 141 -4.20 26.34 11.09
C ARG A 141 -4.28 27.06 12.45
N LYS A 142 -5.49 27.45 12.87
CA LYS A 142 -5.74 28.15 14.16
C LYS A 142 -5.34 27.31 15.39
N ASP A 143 -5.34 25.99 15.28
CA ASP A 143 -5.10 25.04 16.37
C ASP A 143 -3.70 24.37 16.27
N LEU A 144 -2.93 24.72 15.24
CA LEU A 144 -1.67 24.07 14.90
C LEU A 144 -0.66 24.08 16.06
N ASP A 145 -0.51 25.20 16.77
CA ASP A 145 0.46 25.30 17.86
C ASP A 145 0.21 24.22 18.93
N ARG A 146 -1.04 24.02 19.31
CA ARG A 146 -1.41 23.02 20.32
C ARG A 146 -1.32 21.60 19.80
N ALA A 147 -1.81 21.35 18.58
CA ALA A 147 -1.73 20.03 17.98
C ALA A 147 -0.28 19.59 17.72
N LEU A 148 0.60 20.51 17.36
CA LEU A 148 2.02 20.23 17.17
C LEU A 148 2.73 19.87 18.47
N GLU A 149 2.39 20.51 19.60
CA GLU A 149 2.89 20.12 20.91
C GLU A 149 2.50 18.67 21.26
N ILE A 150 1.25 18.29 21.01
CA ILE A 150 0.75 16.94 21.24
C ILE A 150 1.48 15.95 20.33
N PHE A 151 1.55 16.23 19.02
CA PHE A 151 2.25 15.40 18.04
C PHE A 151 3.73 15.21 18.42
N ALA A 152 4.43 16.28 18.77
CA ALA A 152 5.83 16.21 19.20
C ALA A 152 5.98 15.42 20.51
N SER A 153 5.04 15.54 21.45
CA SER A 153 5.04 14.76 22.69
C SER A 153 4.83 13.27 22.43
N ILE A 154 3.91 12.90 21.51
CA ILE A 154 3.69 11.52 21.06
C ILE A 154 4.96 10.97 20.41
N LEU A 155 5.57 11.73 19.50
CA LEU A 155 6.75 11.30 18.77
C LEU A 155 7.98 11.13 19.68
N ARG A 156 8.16 12.02 20.66
CA ARG A 156 9.38 12.08 21.51
C ARG A 156 9.28 11.32 22.82
N ASN A 157 8.14 11.41 23.50
CA ASN A 157 8.01 11.04 24.91
C ASN A 157 6.75 10.20 25.20
N PRO A 158 6.48 9.11 24.44
CA PRO A 158 5.35 8.25 24.74
C PRO A 158 5.59 7.48 26.05
N VAL A 159 4.53 7.27 26.82
CA VAL A 159 4.61 6.47 28.05
C VAL A 159 4.06 5.06 27.85
N PHE A 160 3.35 4.78 26.75
CA PHE A 160 2.74 3.47 26.46
C PHE A 160 1.98 2.92 27.67
N GLU A 161 0.94 3.63 28.12
CA GLU A 161 0.12 3.27 29.28
C GLU A 161 -0.19 1.77 29.35
N LYS A 162 -0.09 1.20 30.57
CA LYS A 162 -0.15 -0.24 30.78
C LYS A 162 -1.47 -0.85 30.29
N GLU A 163 -2.58 -0.19 30.57
CA GLU A 163 -3.92 -0.68 30.20
C GLU A 163 -4.13 -0.58 28.68
N LYS A 164 -3.67 0.51 28.05
CA LYS A 164 -3.72 0.69 26.58
C LYS A 164 -2.86 -0.36 25.86
N PHE A 165 -1.67 -0.64 26.38
CA PHE A 165 -0.83 -1.74 25.89
C PHE A 165 -1.53 -3.10 26.02
N ALA A 166 -2.15 -3.39 27.17
CA ALA A 166 -2.85 -4.66 27.37
C ALA A 166 -4.03 -4.82 26.40
N THR A 167 -4.80 -3.76 26.18
CA THR A 167 -5.90 -3.74 25.21
C THR A 167 -5.39 -3.96 23.78
N ALA A 168 -4.38 -3.21 23.33
CA ALA A 168 -3.81 -3.37 21.99
C ALA A 168 -3.29 -4.79 21.75
N LYS A 169 -2.54 -5.34 22.71
CA LYS A 169 -2.05 -6.73 22.64
C LYS A 169 -3.18 -7.75 22.53
N ASN A 170 -4.29 -7.56 23.25
CA ASN A 170 -5.43 -8.45 23.14
C ASN A 170 -6.14 -8.32 21.80
N LEU A 171 -6.28 -7.10 21.25
CA LEU A 171 -6.84 -6.88 19.93
C LEU A 171 -6.03 -7.58 18.84
N ASP A 172 -4.70 -7.47 18.88
CA ASP A 172 -3.81 -8.14 17.92
C ASP A 172 -3.90 -9.67 18.03
N ILE A 173 -4.06 -10.20 19.26
CA ILE A 173 -4.30 -11.63 19.48
C ILE A 173 -5.61 -12.08 18.85
N GLU A 174 -6.70 -11.31 19.00
CA GLU A 174 -7.98 -11.63 18.35
C GLU A 174 -7.92 -11.46 16.83
N GLU A 175 -7.13 -10.52 16.31
CA GLU A 175 -6.88 -10.41 14.87
C GLU A 175 -6.15 -11.63 14.34
N LEU A 176 -5.07 -12.06 15.01
CA LEU A 176 -4.34 -13.28 14.63
C LEU A 176 -5.23 -14.52 14.61
N ARG A 177 -6.18 -14.64 15.55
CA ARG A 177 -7.13 -15.76 15.60
C ARG A 177 -8.12 -15.77 14.43
N ARG A 178 -8.39 -14.62 13.81
CA ARG A 178 -9.30 -14.49 12.66
C ARG A 178 -8.60 -14.68 11.32
N ILE A 179 -7.28 -14.60 11.26
CA ILE A 179 -6.51 -14.85 10.02
C ILE A 179 -6.88 -16.18 9.32
N PRO A 180 -7.02 -17.34 10.01
CA PRO A 180 -7.40 -18.58 9.34
C PRO A 180 -8.79 -18.55 8.69
N ASP A 181 -9.68 -17.65 9.12
CA ASP A 181 -11.03 -17.49 8.58
C ASP A 181 -11.06 -16.64 7.31
N ASP A 182 -9.97 -15.93 6.99
CA ASP A 182 -9.77 -15.17 5.76
C ASP A 182 -8.71 -15.86 4.87
N PRO A 183 -9.13 -16.64 3.86
CA PRO A 183 -8.23 -17.35 2.96
C PRO A 183 -7.26 -16.43 2.21
N GLN A 184 -7.66 -15.20 1.89
CA GLN A 184 -6.80 -14.26 1.15
C GLN A 184 -5.70 -13.73 2.07
N ASN A 185 -6.07 -13.25 3.26
CA ASN A 185 -5.11 -12.78 4.26
C ASN A 185 -4.14 -13.90 4.66
N LEU A 186 -4.66 -15.10 4.95
CA LEU A 186 -3.84 -16.27 5.26
C LEU A 186 -2.85 -16.60 4.13
N ALA A 187 -3.29 -16.55 2.87
CA ALA A 187 -2.44 -16.81 1.71
C ALA A 187 -1.34 -15.75 1.56
N PHE A 188 -1.66 -14.46 1.53
CA PHE A 188 -0.65 -13.40 1.39
C PHE A 188 0.33 -13.37 2.56
N ARG A 189 -0.16 -13.62 3.77
CA ARG A 189 0.67 -13.77 4.97
C ARG A 189 1.66 -14.93 4.81
N THR A 190 1.17 -16.11 4.41
CA THR A 190 2.02 -17.29 4.21
C THR A 190 3.00 -17.08 3.06
N TYR A 191 2.56 -16.46 1.97
CA TYR A 191 3.40 -16.14 0.82
C TYR A 191 4.57 -15.24 1.22
N ARG A 192 4.33 -14.20 2.03
CA ARG A 192 5.39 -13.32 2.53
C ARG A 192 6.45 -14.08 3.34
N LYS A 193 6.06 -15.03 4.18
CA LYS A 193 6.99 -15.92 4.91
C LYS A 193 7.88 -16.72 3.94
N LEU A 194 7.30 -17.22 2.84
CA LEU A 194 8.02 -17.98 1.83
C LEU A 194 8.97 -17.10 1.01
N LEU A 195 8.52 -15.94 0.54
CA LEU A 195 9.32 -15.01 -0.26
C LEU A 195 10.56 -14.53 0.50
N TYR A 196 10.41 -14.23 1.78
CA TYR A 196 11.46 -13.70 2.64
C TYR A 196 12.02 -14.76 3.62
N ARG A 197 12.07 -16.03 3.21
CA ARG A 197 12.56 -17.11 4.06
C ARG A 197 13.97 -16.80 4.59
N GLY A 198 14.13 -16.81 5.91
CA GLY A 198 15.40 -16.51 6.58
C GLY A 198 15.75 -15.02 6.66
N ASP A 199 14.87 -14.13 6.20
CA ASP A 199 15.03 -12.67 6.27
C ASP A 199 14.08 -12.06 7.31
N PRO A 200 14.47 -10.98 8.01
CA PRO A 200 13.59 -10.24 8.92
C PRO A 200 12.22 -9.87 8.35
N ARG A 201 12.13 -9.58 7.06
CA ARG A 201 10.89 -9.20 6.39
C ARG A 201 9.88 -10.34 6.28
N GLY A 202 10.31 -11.58 6.43
CA GLY A 202 9.47 -12.78 6.43
C GLY A 202 9.07 -13.26 7.81
N ARG A 203 9.53 -12.60 8.88
CA ARG A 203 9.12 -12.89 10.25
C ARG A 203 7.75 -12.26 10.50
N LEU A 204 6.82 -13.08 10.98
CA LEU A 204 5.42 -12.72 11.15
C LEU A 204 5.02 -12.93 12.60
N SER A 205 4.11 -12.08 13.09
CA SER A 205 3.54 -12.23 14.43
C SER A 205 2.88 -13.61 14.63
N THR A 206 3.00 -14.13 15.83
CA THR A 206 2.36 -15.38 16.26
C THR A 206 1.79 -15.15 17.65
N LEU A 207 0.87 -16.02 18.10
CA LEU A 207 0.39 -15.96 19.48
C LEU A 207 1.56 -15.98 20.47
N GLN A 208 2.56 -16.84 20.23
CA GLN A 208 3.74 -16.94 21.08
C GLN A 208 4.61 -15.68 21.05
N SER A 209 4.81 -15.05 19.89
CA SER A 209 5.63 -13.83 19.81
C SER A 209 4.92 -12.66 20.50
N LEU A 210 3.61 -12.51 20.29
CA LEU A 210 2.82 -11.49 20.97
C LEU A 210 2.83 -11.69 22.49
N GLU A 211 2.64 -12.92 22.97
CA GLU A 211 2.70 -13.25 24.39
C GLU A 211 4.02 -12.82 25.04
N ARG A 212 5.15 -12.93 24.32
CA ARG A 212 6.49 -12.53 24.79
C ARG A 212 6.73 -11.03 24.79
N ILE A 213 5.92 -10.24 24.10
CA ILE A 213 6.05 -8.77 24.10
C ILE A 213 5.58 -8.22 25.44
N ALA A 214 6.43 -7.41 26.06
CA ALA A 214 6.15 -6.64 27.27
C ALA A 214 6.19 -5.13 26.97
N ARG A 215 5.53 -4.33 27.81
CA ARG A 215 5.55 -2.85 27.69
C ARG A 215 6.97 -2.25 27.62
N THR A 216 7.92 -2.85 28.32
CA THR A 216 9.32 -2.41 28.26
C THR A 216 9.94 -2.55 26.87
N ASP A 217 9.45 -3.49 26.06
CA ASP A 217 9.90 -3.66 24.69
C ASP A 217 9.44 -2.51 23.79
N LEU A 218 8.22 -1.99 23.99
CA LEU A 218 7.73 -0.82 23.26
C LEU A 218 8.60 0.40 23.57
N LEU A 219 8.91 0.62 24.85
CA LEU A 219 9.81 1.69 25.29
C LEU A 219 11.22 1.54 24.70
N ASN A 220 11.74 0.31 24.63
CA ASN A 220 13.06 0.04 24.07
C ASN A 220 13.08 0.21 22.54
N TYR A 221 12.05 -0.25 21.85
CA TYR A 221 11.88 -0.07 20.41
C TYR A 221 11.79 1.43 20.07
N HIS A 222 10.95 2.18 20.78
CA HIS A 222 10.84 3.63 20.62
C HIS A 222 12.21 4.31 20.79
N ARG A 223 12.91 4.06 21.89
CA ARG A 223 14.25 4.63 22.15
C ARG A 223 15.30 4.27 21.10
N ALA A 224 15.19 3.09 20.49
CA ALA A 224 16.15 2.62 19.49
C ALA A 224 15.88 3.21 18.09
N HIS A 225 14.62 3.47 17.76
CA HIS A 225 14.19 3.75 16.39
C HIS A 225 13.64 5.17 16.17
N PHE A 226 13.05 5.79 17.19
CA PHE A 226 12.49 7.13 17.12
C PHE A 226 13.56 8.12 17.58
N THR A 227 14.47 8.46 16.67
CA THR A 227 15.60 9.37 16.91
C THR A 227 15.69 10.42 15.81
N PRO A 228 16.26 11.61 16.08
CA PRO A 228 16.43 12.65 15.07
C PRO A 228 17.11 12.18 13.78
N GLY A 229 18.21 11.41 13.88
CA GLY A 229 18.92 10.87 12.71
C GLY A 229 18.15 9.81 11.92
N ASN A 230 17.02 9.32 12.45
CA ASN A 230 16.19 8.29 11.84
C ASN A 230 14.82 8.79 11.36
N ILE A 231 14.57 10.10 11.48
CA ILE A 231 13.29 10.73 11.15
C ILE A 231 13.44 11.69 9.97
N LEU A 232 12.46 11.68 9.08
CA LEU A 232 12.22 12.74 8.10
C LEU A 232 10.87 13.39 8.41
N LEU A 233 10.76 14.69 8.11
CA LEU A 233 9.50 15.44 8.27
C LEU A 233 9.04 16.02 6.95
N SER A 234 7.74 15.98 6.69
CA SER A 234 7.10 16.78 5.65
C SER A 234 5.93 17.55 6.22
N VAL A 235 5.77 18.82 5.82
CA VAL A 235 4.67 19.68 6.23
C VAL A 235 4.07 20.37 5.02
N SER A 236 2.76 20.50 4.99
CA SER A 236 2.04 21.15 3.90
C SER A 236 0.80 21.89 4.38
N GLY A 237 0.28 22.79 3.55
CA GLY A 237 -0.95 23.53 3.81
C GLY A 237 -0.72 24.99 4.20
N ASP A 238 -1.64 25.56 4.98
CA ASP A 238 -1.72 27.00 5.31
C ASP A 238 -0.64 27.44 6.31
N ILE A 239 0.62 27.31 5.92
CA ILE A 239 1.80 27.61 6.73
C ILE A 239 2.96 27.99 5.82
N THR A 240 3.67 29.05 6.19
CA THR A 240 4.89 29.44 5.45
C THR A 240 6.10 28.60 5.90
N GLY A 241 7.11 28.44 5.05
CA GLY A 241 8.33 27.69 5.36
C GLY A 241 9.06 28.23 6.59
N LYS A 242 9.08 29.56 6.77
CA LYS A 242 9.65 30.21 7.96
C LYS A 242 8.86 29.86 9.23
N GLU A 243 7.54 29.88 9.16
CA GLU A 243 6.68 29.50 10.28
C GLU A 243 6.84 28.03 10.64
N ALA A 244 6.78 27.14 9.64
CA ALA A 244 6.99 25.70 9.81
C ALA A 244 8.33 25.40 10.48
N LEU A 245 9.42 25.98 9.96
CA LEU A 245 10.75 25.80 10.52
C LEU A 245 10.83 26.31 11.96
N SER A 246 10.23 27.46 12.27
CA SER A 246 10.21 28.01 13.63
C SER A 246 9.42 27.12 14.61
N LEU A 247 8.21 26.69 14.22
CA LEU A 247 7.35 25.86 15.06
C LEU A 247 7.96 24.48 15.32
N LEU A 248 8.47 23.83 14.28
CA LEU A 248 9.09 22.51 14.41
C LEU A 248 10.40 22.57 15.20
N ASN A 249 11.21 23.63 15.06
CA ASN A 249 12.39 23.79 15.90
C ASN A 249 12.03 24.00 17.38
N ARG A 250 10.95 24.72 17.67
CA ARG A 250 10.47 24.89 19.05
C ARG A 250 10.08 23.56 19.68
N CYS A 251 9.45 22.66 18.93
CA CYS A 251 8.91 21.41 19.45
C CYS A 251 9.87 20.20 19.34
N LEU A 252 10.78 20.20 18.37
CA LEU A 252 11.65 19.05 18.04
C LEU A 252 13.14 19.42 17.94
N GLY A 253 13.49 20.70 17.83
CA GLY A 253 14.85 21.14 17.49
C GLY A 253 15.88 20.93 18.61
N ASP A 254 15.45 20.75 19.85
CA ASP A 254 16.32 20.42 20.99
C ASP A 254 16.44 18.91 21.22
N TRP A 255 15.76 18.08 20.43
CA TRP A 255 15.76 16.63 20.57
C TRP A 255 17.15 16.08 20.26
N GLN A 256 17.83 15.58 21.30
CA GLN A 256 19.17 15.02 21.23
C GLN A 256 19.17 13.59 20.72
N GLU A 257 20.12 13.28 19.84
CA GLU A 257 20.41 11.92 19.42
C GLU A 257 21.28 11.22 20.47
N ILE A 258 20.71 10.25 21.17
CA ILE A 258 21.41 9.51 22.23
C ILE A 258 22.19 8.32 21.64
N ASN A 259 21.74 7.76 20.51
CA ASN A 259 22.34 6.59 19.85
C ASN A 259 22.37 6.75 18.31
N PRO A 260 23.45 7.30 17.72
CA PRO A 260 23.54 7.52 16.26
C PRO A 260 23.82 6.23 15.44
N GLY A 261 23.69 5.05 16.05
CA GLY A 261 24.28 3.80 15.57
C GLY A 261 23.28 2.75 15.08
N MET A 262 22.21 3.14 14.40
CA MET A 262 21.30 2.12 13.88
C MET A 262 21.86 1.48 12.61
N THR A 263 21.96 0.15 12.61
CA THR A 263 22.39 -0.60 11.44
C THR A 263 21.19 -0.77 10.51
N ALA A 264 21.30 -0.25 9.28
CA ALA A 264 20.30 -0.49 8.25
C ALA A 264 20.10 -2.00 8.05
N LEU A 265 18.85 -2.44 7.89
CA LEU A 265 18.58 -3.82 7.54
C LEU A 265 19.24 -4.14 6.20
N PRO A 266 20.06 -5.21 6.10
CA PRO A 266 20.61 -5.61 4.82
C PRO A 266 19.47 -5.94 3.85
N PRO A 267 19.68 -5.76 2.54
CA PRO A 267 18.70 -6.21 1.56
C PRO A 267 18.46 -7.72 1.68
N PRO A 268 17.25 -8.19 1.37
CA PRO A 268 16.97 -9.63 1.37
C PRO A 268 17.84 -10.32 0.33
N ARG A 269 18.13 -11.61 0.58
CA ARG A 269 18.79 -12.45 -0.43
C ARG A 269 17.88 -12.55 -1.65
N ARG A 270 18.36 -12.06 -2.79
CA ARG A 270 17.59 -12.00 -4.04
C ARG A 270 17.44 -13.37 -4.72
N GLU A 271 18.26 -14.34 -4.35
CA GLU A 271 18.15 -15.72 -4.80
C GLU A 271 17.02 -16.41 -4.02
N THR A 272 15.80 -16.35 -4.55
CA THR A 272 14.70 -17.18 -4.09
C THR A 272 14.90 -18.60 -4.60
N GLU A 273 14.95 -19.57 -3.70
CA GLU A 273 14.76 -20.97 -4.08
C GLU A 273 13.37 -21.10 -4.69
N ALA A 274 13.27 -21.55 -5.94
CA ALA A 274 11.96 -21.82 -6.52
C ALA A 274 11.21 -22.82 -5.65
N SER A 275 9.95 -22.48 -5.37
CA SER A 275 9.10 -23.33 -4.54
C SER A 275 7.67 -23.25 -5.01
N LEU A 276 7.03 -24.40 -5.13
CA LEU A 276 5.59 -24.53 -5.25
C LEU A 276 5.06 -25.08 -3.94
N THR A 277 4.33 -24.27 -3.20
CA THR A 277 3.79 -24.63 -1.89
C THR A 277 2.27 -24.72 -1.96
N LEU A 278 1.73 -25.83 -1.48
CA LEU A 278 0.31 -26.01 -1.20
C LEU A 278 0.05 -25.71 0.28
N LEU A 279 -0.91 -24.82 0.53
CA LEU A 279 -1.51 -24.58 1.83
C LEU A 279 -2.95 -25.12 1.81
N PRO A 280 -3.20 -26.35 2.32
CA PRO A 280 -4.52 -26.97 2.24
C PRO A 280 -5.57 -26.16 3.02
N LYS A 281 -6.70 -25.86 2.39
CA LYS A 281 -7.84 -25.20 3.03
C LYS A 281 -9.15 -25.59 2.37
N GLU A 282 -10.08 -26.15 3.14
CA GLU A 282 -11.43 -26.47 2.67
C GLU A 282 -12.22 -25.18 2.41
N THR A 283 -12.22 -24.73 1.15
CA THR A 283 -12.84 -23.48 0.67
C THR A 283 -13.25 -23.62 -0.79
N PRO A 284 -14.41 -23.09 -1.22
CA PRO A 284 -14.87 -23.22 -2.61
C PRO A 284 -14.00 -22.43 -3.62
N GLN A 285 -13.14 -21.55 -3.13
CA GLN A 285 -12.21 -20.76 -3.94
C GLN A 285 -10.78 -21.04 -3.52
N SER A 286 -9.89 -21.11 -4.49
CA SER A 286 -8.45 -21.15 -4.27
C SER A 286 -7.82 -19.77 -4.46
N VAL A 287 -6.77 -19.51 -3.69
CA VAL A 287 -5.91 -18.33 -3.82
C VAL A 287 -4.57 -18.78 -4.38
N ILE A 288 -4.20 -18.22 -5.54
CA ILE A 288 -2.92 -18.49 -6.18
C ILE A 288 -2.11 -17.20 -6.12
N ILE A 289 -0.90 -17.28 -5.56
CA ILE A 289 0.07 -16.19 -5.55
C ILE A 289 1.35 -16.70 -6.21
N TYR A 290 1.82 -15.96 -7.20
CA TYR A 290 3.04 -16.22 -7.94
C TYR A 290 3.90 -14.98 -7.83
N GLY A 291 5.17 -15.08 -7.45
CA GLY A 291 6.01 -13.90 -7.43
C GLY A 291 7.48 -14.18 -7.23
N SER A 292 8.26 -13.11 -7.28
CA SER A 292 9.71 -13.14 -7.26
C SER A 292 10.28 -11.77 -6.88
N PHE A 293 11.58 -11.74 -6.56
CA PHE A 293 12.30 -10.47 -6.46
C PHE A 293 12.43 -9.83 -7.85
N ALA A 294 12.23 -8.51 -7.87
CA ALA A 294 12.24 -7.67 -9.05
C ALA A 294 13.32 -6.56 -8.92
N PRO A 295 13.54 -5.71 -9.93
CA PRO A 295 14.52 -4.64 -9.84
C PRO A 295 14.19 -3.64 -8.71
N PRO A 296 15.19 -3.10 -7.99
CA PRO A 296 14.97 -1.96 -7.10
C PRO A 296 14.61 -0.70 -7.87
N ILE A 297 14.08 0.31 -7.17
CA ILE A 297 13.70 1.60 -7.76
C ILE A 297 14.89 2.38 -8.34
N SER A 298 16.09 2.15 -7.82
CA SER A 298 17.34 2.74 -8.32
C SER A 298 17.87 2.06 -9.59
N SER A 299 17.33 0.90 -9.96
CA SER A 299 17.74 0.20 -11.18
C SER A 299 17.19 0.90 -12.43
N PRO A 300 17.95 1.04 -13.52
CA PRO A 300 17.39 1.47 -14.81
C PRO A 300 16.31 0.50 -15.32
N ASP A 301 16.30 -0.75 -14.83
CA ASP A 301 15.27 -1.74 -15.16
C ASP A 301 13.94 -1.49 -14.45
N CYS A 302 13.85 -0.54 -13.50
CA CYS A 302 12.59 -0.25 -12.82
C CYS A 302 11.51 0.27 -13.80
N TYR A 303 11.88 1.12 -14.76
CA TYR A 303 10.97 1.69 -15.76
C TYR A 303 10.39 0.65 -16.72
N PRO A 304 11.20 -0.16 -17.43
CA PRO A 304 10.66 -1.23 -18.27
C PRO A 304 9.90 -2.29 -17.46
N PHE A 305 10.28 -2.53 -16.20
CA PHE A 305 9.54 -3.45 -15.33
C PHE A 305 8.19 -2.88 -14.87
N THR A 306 8.09 -1.58 -14.61
CA THR A 306 6.79 -0.91 -14.39
C THR A 306 5.88 -1.07 -15.61
N VAL A 307 6.41 -0.86 -16.82
CA VAL A 307 5.63 -1.06 -18.06
C VAL A 307 5.24 -2.52 -18.24
N LEU A 308 6.15 -3.47 -17.97
CA LEU A 308 5.86 -4.91 -17.98
C LEU A 308 4.71 -5.26 -17.04
N ASP A 309 4.79 -4.87 -15.76
CA ASP A 309 3.76 -5.16 -14.75
C ASP A 309 2.40 -4.56 -15.12
N PHE A 310 2.39 -3.33 -15.65
CA PHE A 310 1.17 -2.66 -16.08
C PHE A 310 0.44 -3.44 -17.18
N ILE A 311 1.18 -3.91 -18.18
CA ILE A 311 0.61 -4.73 -19.26
C ILE A 311 0.21 -6.11 -18.76
N LEU A 312 1.03 -6.70 -17.89
CA LEU A 312 0.83 -8.04 -17.37
C LEU A 312 -0.44 -8.13 -16.51
N GLY A 313 -0.59 -7.27 -15.50
CA GLY A 313 -1.68 -7.42 -14.53
C GLY A 313 -2.10 -6.18 -13.76
N SER A 314 -1.27 -5.13 -13.62
CA SER A 314 -1.63 -3.96 -12.80
C SER A 314 -2.39 -2.86 -13.56
N GLY A 315 -2.42 -2.89 -14.89
CA GLY A 315 -3.11 -1.93 -15.76
C GLY A 315 -4.64 -2.08 -15.83
N GLY A 316 -5.25 -2.79 -14.88
CA GLY A 316 -6.70 -2.97 -14.79
C GLY A 316 -7.28 -3.84 -15.91
N PHE A 317 -8.46 -3.47 -16.41
CA PHE A 317 -9.27 -4.30 -17.30
C PHE A 317 -8.55 -4.70 -18.60
N GLN A 318 -7.61 -3.91 -19.11
CA GLN A 318 -6.90 -4.20 -20.36
C GLN A 318 -5.62 -5.03 -20.16
N SER A 319 -5.22 -5.31 -18.92
CA SER A 319 -4.05 -6.14 -18.67
C SER A 319 -4.26 -7.59 -19.15
N ARG A 320 -3.17 -8.27 -19.54
CA ARG A 320 -3.25 -9.64 -20.08
C ARG A 320 -3.85 -10.61 -19.08
N MET A 321 -3.47 -10.56 -17.81
CA MET A 321 -4.04 -11.41 -16.77
C MET A 321 -5.55 -11.19 -16.60
N PHE A 322 -6.01 -9.95 -16.68
CA PHE A 322 -7.43 -9.66 -16.56
C PHE A 322 -8.20 -10.17 -17.79
N GLN A 323 -7.69 -9.89 -18.99
CA GLN A 323 -8.31 -10.35 -20.24
C GLN A 323 -8.34 -11.88 -20.33
N GLU A 324 -7.21 -12.55 -20.12
CA GLU A 324 -7.07 -14.00 -20.36
C GLU A 324 -7.75 -14.87 -19.31
N ILE A 325 -7.74 -14.45 -18.04
CA ILE A 325 -8.27 -15.25 -16.93
C ILE A 325 -9.72 -14.87 -16.65
N ARG A 326 -10.03 -13.57 -16.60
CA ARG A 326 -11.37 -13.09 -16.23
C ARG A 326 -12.26 -12.88 -17.45
N THR A 327 -11.86 -12.12 -18.45
CA THR A 327 -12.74 -11.77 -19.59
C THR A 327 -12.97 -12.96 -20.53
N ASN A 328 -11.89 -13.57 -21.02
CA ASN A 328 -11.95 -14.57 -22.08
C ASN A 328 -12.40 -15.95 -21.58
N ARG A 329 -12.02 -16.30 -20.34
CA ARG A 329 -12.28 -17.64 -19.77
C ARG A 329 -13.22 -17.65 -18.56
N GLY A 330 -13.51 -16.51 -17.94
CA GLY A 330 -14.41 -16.44 -16.78
C GLY A 330 -13.96 -17.25 -15.56
N LEU A 331 -12.65 -17.50 -15.39
CA LEU A 331 -12.11 -18.38 -14.36
C LEU A 331 -11.96 -17.69 -12.99
N ALA A 332 -11.80 -16.37 -12.99
CA ALA A 332 -11.58 -15.60 -11.78
C ALA A 332 -12.41 -14.32 -11.74
N TYR A 333 -12.85 -13.94 -10.55
CA TYR A 333 -13.40 -12.60 -10.32
C TYR A 333 -12.28 -11.58 -10.09
N SER A 334 -11.20 -11.96 -9.41
CA SER A 334 -10.05 -11.08 -9.17
C SER A 334 -8.78 -11.74 -9.69
N SER A 335 -8.11 -11.07 -10.63
CA SER A 335 -6.79 -11.42 -11.14
C SER A 335 -6.02 -10.13 -11.42
N GLY A 336 -4.72 -10.14 -11.13
CA GLY A 336 -3.87 -9.00 -11.38
C GLY A 336 -2.44 -9.24 -10.92
N SER A 337 -1.65 -8.19 -10.98
CA SER A 337 -0.29 -8.18 -10.46
C SER A 337 0.03 -6.85 -9.80
N PHE A 338 1.14 -6.80 -9.08
CA PHE A 338 1.74 -5.57 -8.62
C PHE A 338 3.26 -5.69 -8.60
N TYR A 339 3.90 -4.59 -8.98
CA TYR A 339 5.32 -4.35 -8.80
C TYR A 339 5.56 -3.28 -7.72
N GLN A 340 6.31 -3.65 -6.69
CA GLN A 340 6.77 -2.72 -5.66
C GLN A 340 8.28 -2.50 -5.77
N ALA A 341 8.67 -1.37 -6.36
CA ALA A 341 10.06 -0.93 -6.42
C ALA A 341 10.50 -0.33 -5.08
N ARG A 342 11.29 -1.06 -4.29
CA ARG A 342 11.86 -0.57 -3.03
C ARG A 342 13.30 -0.10 -3.26
N ARG A 343 13.90 0.50 -2.24
CA ARG A 343 15.24 1.09 -2.29
C ARG A 343 16.29 0.10 -2.80
N ASP A 344 16.38 -1.06 -2.16
CA ASP A 344 17.47 -2.02 -2.41
C ASP A 344 17.03 -3.29 -3.14
N TYR A 345 15.72 -3.49 -3.35
CA TYR A 345 15.16 -4.61 -4.09
C TYR A 345 13.77 -4.25 -4.62
N GLY A 346 13.21 -5.05 -5.54
CA GLY A 346 11.81 -4.97 -5.95
C GLY A 346 11.06 -6.25 -5.63
N ILE A 347 9.75 -6.20 -5.67
CA ILE A 347 8.89 -7.39 -5.57
C ILE A 347 7.90 -7.37 -6.71
N PHE A 348 7.74 -8.49 -7.38
CA PHE A 348 6.65 -8.73 -8.31
C PHE A 348 5.78 -9.85 -7.78
N GLU A 349 4.48 -9.62 -7.71
CA GLU A 349 3.48 -10.62 -7.33
C GLU A 349 2.30 -10.56 -8.31
N ALA A 350 1.92 -11.72 -8.81
CA ALA A 350 0.70 -11.97 -9.55
C ALA A 350 -0.23 -12.81 -8.67
N TYR A 351 -1.51 -12.45 -8.63
CA TYR A 351 -2.49 -13.14 -7.80
C TYR A 351 -3.76 -13.43 -8.58
N VAL A 352 -4.42 -14.54 -8.22
CA VAL A 352 -5.73 -14.92 -8.76
C VAL A 352 -6.58 -15.59 -7.69
N PHE A 353 -7.85 -15.19 -7.60
CA PHE A 353 -8.87 -15.87 -6.81
C PHE A 353 -9.84 -16.59 -7.74
N THR A 354 -9.78 -17.92 -7.74
CA THR A 354 -10.46 -18.80 -8.69
C THR A 354 -11.29 -19.85 -7.97
N LYS A 355 -12.26 -20.47 -8.64
CA LYS A 355 -12.90 -21.69 -8.12
C LYS A 355 -11.87 -22.82 -7.97
N ALA A 356 -12.04 -23.68 -6.97
CA ALA A 356 -11.08 -24.76 -6.70
C ALA A 356 -10.89 -25.70 -7.89
N GLU A 357 -11.95 -25.96 -8.66
CA GLU A 357 -11.93 -26.83 -9.84
C GLU A 357 -11.29 -26.19 -11.07
N SER A 358 -10.64 -25.03 -10.93
CA SER A 358 -9.89 -24.37 -12.00
C SER A 358 -8.47 -23.98 -11.57
N THR A 359 -8.05 -24.40 -10.37
CA THR A 359 -6.80 -23.98 -9.74
C THR A 359 -5.57 -24.32 -10.57
N ALA A 360 -5.45 -25.57 -11.02
CA ALA A 360 -4.29 -25.97 -11.78
C ALA A 360 -4.32 -25.29 -13.16
N GLN A 361 -5.48 -25.22 -13.82
CA GLN A 361 -5.64 -24.50 -15.09
C GLN A 361 -5.17 -23.05 -14.97
N VAL A 362 -5.64 -22.30 -13.96
CA VAL A 362 -5.27 -20.90 -13.74
C VAL A 362 -3.78 -20.74 -13.47
N LEU A 363 -3.18 -21.60 -12.63
CA LEU A 363 -1.73 -21.56 -12.42
C LEU A 363 -0.95 -21.78 -13.73
N GLY A 364 -1.45 -22.66 -14.60
CA GLY A 364 -0.92 -22.86 -15.95
C GLY A 364 -0.97 -21.57 -16.79
N LEU A 365 -2.10 -20.86 -16.74
CA LEU A 365 -2.29 -19.60 -17.47
C LEU A 365 -1.36 -18.49 -16.98
N ILE A 366 -1.17 -18.35 -15.66
CA ILE A 366 -0.21 -17.37 -15.11
C ILE A 366 1.20 -17.65 -15.67
N LYS A 367 1.65 -18.90 -15.62
CA LYS A 367 2.97 -19.30 -16.14
C LYS A 367 3.07 -19.11 -17.65
N GLU A 368 1.99 -19.37 -18.39
CA GLU A 368 1.92 -19.15 -19.84
C GLU A 368 2.05 -17.67 -20.18
N ILE A 369 1.24 -16.79 -19.57
CA ILE A 369 1.28 -15.34 -19.80
C ILE A 369 2.70 -14.80 -19.52
N ILE A 370 3.32 -15.21 -18.42
CA ILE A 370 4.69 -14.79 -18.07
C ILE A 370 5.69 -15.28 -19.13
N ARG A 371 5.59 -16.53 -19.56
CA ARG A 371 6.45 -17.09 -20.62
C ARG A 371 6.27 -16.32 -21.94
N GLU A 372 5.06 -15.92 -22.29
CA GLU A 372 4.83 -15.14 -23.52
C GLU A 372 5.56 -13.80 -23.52
N PHE A 373 5.70 -13.12 -22.37
CA PHE A 373 6.52 -11.90 -22.30
C PHE A 373 8.02 -12.17 -22.51
N GLN A 374 8.49 -13.39 -22.29
CA GLN A 374 9.88 -13.78 -22.52
C GLN A 374 10.14 -14.17 -23.98
N GLU A 375 9.14 -14.76 -24.64
CA GLU A 375 9.25 -15.33 -25.98
C GLU A 375 8.78 -14.39 -27.10
N LYS A 376 7.79 -13.55 -26.82
CA LYS A 376 7.13 -12.69 -27.81
C LYS A 376 7.31 -11.23 -27.45
N GLU A 377 7.45 -10.39 -28.46
CA GLU A 377 7.43 -8.95 -28.26
C GLU A 377 6.01 -8.47 -27.94
N VAL A 378 5.92 -7.47 -27.07
CA VAL A 378 4.68 -6.78 -26.77
C VAL A 378 4.21 -6.01 -28.01
N GLY A 379 2.91 -6.06 -28.29
CA GLY A 379 2.33 -5.33 -29.42
C GLY A 379 2.50 -3.82 -29.27
N THR A 380 2.70 -3.10 -30.38
CA THR A 380 2.92 -1.64 -30.36
C THR A 380 1.77 -0.87 -29.71
N GLY A 381 0.52 -1.28 -29.95
CA GLY A 381 -0.66 -0.67 -29.35
C GLY A 381 -0.72 -0.88 -27.82
N GLU A 382 -0.43 -2.09 -27.36
CA GLU A 382 -0.41 -2.46 -25.94
C GLU A 382 0.70 -1.71 -25.19
N LEU A 383 1.90 -1.62 -25.78
CA LEU A 383 3.01 -0.86 -25.24
C LEU A 383 2.68 0.64 -25.16
N GLN A 384 2.12 1.22 -26.21
CA GLN A 384 1.77 2.64 -26.23
C GLN A 384 0.66 2.96 -25.23
N TRP A 385 -0.34 2.10 -25.10
CA TRP A 385 -1.39 2.23 -24.10
C TRP A 385 -0.81 2.28 -22.68
N ALA A 386 0.05 1.32 -22.32
CA ALA A 386 0.66 1.26 -21.01
C ALA A 386 1.50 2.51 -20.70
N LYS A 387 2.36 2.93 -21.64
CA LYS A 387 3.19 4.13 -21.49
C LYS A 387 2.35 5.39 -21.28
N ASN A 388 1.30 5.56 -22.09
CA ASN A 388 0.38 6.68 -21.95
C ASN A 388 -0.37 6.65 -20.62
N ALA A 389 -0.86 5.48 -20.21
CA ALA A 389 -1.62 5.34 -18.97
C ALA A 389 -0.74 5.62 -17.74
N ILE A 390 0.49 5.08 -17.70
CA ILE A 390 1.45 5.34 -16.61
C ILE A 390 1.80 6.83 -16.55
N ALA A 391 2.15 7.44 -17.69
CA ALA A 391 2.51 8.86 -17.75
C ALA A 391 1.33 9.78 -17.37
N ASN A 392 0.11 9.47 -17.82
CA ASN A 392 -1.08 10.23 -17.48
C ASN A 392 -1.49 10.05 -16.01
N ASN A 393 -1.21 8.89 -15.41
CA ASN A 393 -1.50 8.65 -14.00
C ASN A 393 -0.49 9.35 -13.07
N PHE A 394 0.74 9.55 -13.54
CA PHE A 394 1.83 10.16 -12.76
C PHE A 394 1.51 11.58 -12.26
N ILE A 395 0.69 12.36 -12.98
CA ILE A 395 0.33 13.71 -12.53
C ILE A 395 -0.50 13.70 -11.24
N PHE A 396 -1.29 12.64 -11.01
CA PHE A 396 -2.10 12.51 -9.80
C PHE A 396 -1.26 12.19 -8.57
N THR A 397 0.02 11.87 -8.75
CA THR A 397 1.01 11.75 -7.68
C THR A 397 1.35 13.10 -7.02
N PHE A 398 0.90 14.22 -7.60
CA PHE A 398 1.14 15.58 -7.10
C PHE A 398 -0.17 16.38 -6.96
N LYS A 399 -1.27 15.69 -6.62
CA LYS A 399 -2.61 16.28 -6.59
C LYS A 399 -2.75 17.35 -5.50
N THR A 400 -2.11 17.15 -4.36
CA THR A 400 -2.17 18.05 -3.21
C THR A 400 -0.77 18.48 -2.77
N ALA A 401 -0.65 19.60 -2.05
CA ALA A 401 0.63 20.03 -1.50
C ALA A 401 1.27 18.99 -0.57
N ASP A 402 0.44 18.24 0.16
CA ASP A 402 0.86 17.09 0.97
C ASP A 402 1.52 15.99 0.11
N ASP A 403 0.92 15.65 -1.03
CA ASP A 403 1.53 14.72 -1.98
C ASP A 403 2.89 15.24 -2.47
N VAL A 404 3.01 16.53 -2.76
CA VAL A 404 4.28 17.14 -3.21
C VAL A 404 5.37 17.00 -2.14
N ALA A 405 5.07 17.38 -0.89
CA ALA A 405 6.03 17.30 0.20
C ALA A 405 6.42 15.85 0.50
N LEU A 406 5.44 14.94 0.52
CA LEU A 406 5.65 13.51 0.76
C LEU A 406 6.48 12.86 -0.34
N GLN A 407 6.21 13.14 -1.63
CA GLN A 407 6.99 12.58 -2.73
C GLN A 407 8.47 12.97 -2.64
N GLN A 408 8.76 14.23 -2.31
CA GLN A 408 10.13 14.69 -2.15
C GLN A 408 10.82 14.09 -0.93
N MET A 409 10.12 13.99 0.20
CA MET A 409 10.62 13.24 1.37
C MET A 409 10.92 11.78 1.03
N MET A 410 10.07 11.15 0.22
CA MET A 410 10.24 9.75 -0.19
C MET A 410 11.42 9.53 -1.13
N LEU A 411 11.88 10.55 -1.89
CA LEU A 411 13.13 10.46 -2.65
C LEU A 411 14.33 10.29 -1.72
N GLU A 412 14.41 11.09 -0.65
CA GLU A 412 15.47 10.92 0.35
C GLU A 412 15.32 9.60 1.11
N TYR A 413 14.09 9.20 1.46
CA TYR A 413 13.87 7.90 2.09
C TYR A 413 14.46 6.75 1.26
N LYS A 414 14.21 6.80 -0.05
CA LYS A 414 14.65 5.79 -1.03
C LYS A 414 16.08 6.01 -1.55
N GLY A 415 16.77 7.09 -1.15
CA GLY A 415 18.11 7.42 -1.65
C GLY A 415 18.16 7.69 -3.16
N LEU A 416 17.10 8.30 -3.71
CA LEU A 416 16.98 8.63 -5.13
C LEU A 416 17.50 10.06 -5.42
N PRO A 417 17.98 10.33 -6.65
CA PRO A 417 18.38 11.67 -7.04
C PRO A 417 17.15 12.60 -7.11
N GLY A 418 17.34 13.88 -6.81
CA GLY A 418 16.28 14.88 -6.86
C GLY A 418 15.66 15.09 -8.24
N SER A 419 16.32 14.62 -9.33
CA SER A 419 15.78 14.64 -10.70
C SER A 419 14.89 13.45 -11.06
N PHE A 420 14.76 12.47 -10.16
CA PHE A 420 14.09 11.21 -10.46
C PHE A 420 12.63 11.42 -10.90
N LEU A 421 11.90 12.31 -10.23
CA LEU A 421 10.50 12.58 -10.54
C LEU A 421 10.35 13.27 -11.89
N GLU A 422 11.22 14.24 -12.21
CA GLU A 422 11.21 14.96 -13.48
C GLU A 422 11.55 14.06 -14.67
N GLU A 423 12.49 13.14 -14.49
CA GLU A 423 12.88 12.20 -15.54
C GLU A 423 11.88 11.06 -15.72
N TYR A 424 11.04 10.75 -14.72
CA TYR A 424 10.20 9.55 -14.71
C TYR A 424 9.29 9.43 -15.96
N PRO A 425 8.52 10.45 -16.39
CA PRO A 425 7.68 10.35 -17.58
C PRO A 425 8.47 10.08 -18.85
N ASP A 426 9.62 10.74 -19.03
CA ASP A 426 10.47 10.57 -20.20
C ASP A 426 11.12 9.18 -20.22
N ARG A 427 11.52 8.66 -19.05
CA ARG A 427 12.05 7.30 -18.91
C ARG A 427 11.02 6.24 -19.25
N ILE A 428 9.76 6.41 -18.82
CA ILE A 428 8.65 5.54 -19.22
C ILE A 428 8.37 5.66 -20.72
N ALA A 429 8.37 6.88 -21.26
CA ALA A 429 8.16 7.14 -22.69
C ALA A 429 9.27 6.56 -23.57
N ALA A 430 10.48 6.36 -23.04
CA ALA A 430 11.60 5.76 -23.74
C ALA A 430 11.55 4.22 -23.80
N VAL A 431 10.74 3.55 -22.97
CA VAL A 431 10.67 2.08 -22.92
C VAL A 431 10.23 1.49 -24.26
N GLY A 432 11.03 0.56 -24.80
CA GLY A 432 10.74 -0.23 -25.99
C GLY A 432 10.24 -1.64 -25.71
N ALA A 433 9.72 -2.33 -26.73
CA ALA A 433 9.24 -3.71 -26.60
C ALA A 433 10.37 -4.70 -26.24
N GLU A 434 11.58 -4.47 -26.76
CA GLU A 434 12.76 -5.27 -26.43
C GLU A 434 13.15 -5.14 -24.95
N ASP A 435 13.02 -3.94 -24.35
CA ASP A 435 13.29 -3.73 -22.93
C ASP A 435 12.34 -4.54 -22.06
N VAL A 436 11.04 -4.55 -22.42
CA VAL A 436 10.01 -5.32 -21.72
C VAL A 436 10.32 -6.82 -21.78
N ARG A 437 10.65 -7.35 -22.97
CA ARG A 437 11.06 -8.76 -23.13
C ARG A 437 12.32 -9.08 -22.31
N ARG A 438 13.32 -8.19 -22.36
CA ARG A 438 14.58 -8.35 -21.63
C ARG A 438 14.36 -8.44 -20.12
N VAL A 439 13.58 -7.52 -19.54
CA VAL A 439 13.33 -7.56 -18.09
C VAL A 439 12.41 -8.71 -17.69
N ALA A 440 11.46 -9.11 -18.54
CA ALA A 440 10.68 -10.32 -18.30
C ALA A 440 11.58 -11.58 -18.25
N ALA A 441 12.55 -11.70 -19.15
CA ALA A 441 13.51 -12.81 -19.16
C ALA A 441 14.50 -12.75 -17.98
N ALA A 442 14.92 -11.54 -17.58
CA ALA A 442 15.90 -11.38 -16.50
C ALA A 442 15.31 -11.61 -15.10
N TYR A 443 14.05 -11.22 -14.88
CA TYR A 443 13.45 -11.15 -13.53
C TYR A 443 12.29 -12.13 -13.32
N LEU A 444 11.50 -12.48 -14.35
CA LEU A 444 10.35 -13.37 -14.20
C LEU A 444 10.66 -14.84 -14.52
N ASP A 445 11.82 -15.33 -14.07
CA ASP A 445 12.21 -16.73 -14.29
C ASP A 445 11.26 -17.69 -13.55
N PRO A 446 10.50 -18.54 -14.26
CA PRO A 446 9.60 -19.50 -13.62
C PRO A 446 10.31 -20.52 -12.73
N GLN A 447 11.62 -20.73 -12.91
CA GLN A 447 12.47 -21.59 -12.09
C GLN A 447 13.08 -20.87 -10.88
N LYS A 448 12.77 -19.59 -10.67
CA LYS A 448 13.16 -18.82 -9.46
C LYS A 448 11.97 -18.22 -8.73
N SER A 449 10.76 -18.55 -9.17
CA SER A 449 9.53 -18.00 -8.64
C SER A 449 9.06 -18.76 -7.40
N VAL A 450 8.55 -18.01 -6.44
CA VAL A 450 7.84 -18.53 -5.27
C VAL A 450 6.36 -18.57 -5.63
N ILE A 451 5.74 -19.73 -5.47
CA ILE A 451 4.33 -19.98 -5.78
C ILE A 451 3.66 -20.53 -4.53
N LEU A 452 2.58 -19.90 -4.11
CA LEU A 452 1.68 -20.42 -3.08
C LEU A 452 0.32 -20.68 -3.71
N VAL A 453 -0.23 -21.87 -3.45
CA VAL A 453 -1.62 -22.21 -3.74
C VAL A 453 -2.30 -22.54 -2.42
N LEU A 454 -3.31 -21.77 -2.04
CA LEU A 454 -4.23 -22.12 -0.96
C LEU A 454 -5.53 -22.65 -1.57
N GLY A 455 -6.03 -23.80 -1.08
CA GLY A 455 -7.31 -24.35 -1.50
C GLY A 455 -7.50 -25.84 -1.16
N PRO A 456 -8.67 -26.42 -1.50
CA PRO A 456 -8.98 -27.82 -1.22
C PRO A 456 -8.38 -28.70 -2.32
N GLU A 457 -7.19 -29.26 -2.06
CA GLU A 457 -6.41 -30.03 -3.05
C GLU A 457 -7.22 -31.12 -3.78
N LYS A 458 -8.18 -31.75 -3.07
CA LYS A 458 -9.01 -32.81 -3.62
C LYS A 458 -9.97 -32.34 -4.72
N GLU A 459 -10.26 -31.04 -4.79
CA GLU A 459 -11.17 -30.45 -5.76
C GLU A 459 -10.44 -29.85 -6.98
N PHE A 460 -9.10 -29.85 -6.98
CA PHE A 460 -8.34 -29.30 -8.09
C PHE A 460 -8.54 -30.12 -9.38
N ASP A 461 -8.60 -29.43 -10.52
CA ASP A 461 -8.74 -30.02 -11.85
C ASP A 461 -7.58 -30.93 -12.27
N ALA A 462 -6.41 -30.73 -11.65
CA ALA A 462 -5.22 -31.56 -11.84
C ALA A 462 -4.27 -31.44 -10.65
N PRO A 463 -3.39 -32.43 -10.41
CA PRO A 463 -2.40 -32.33 -9.34
C PRO A 463 -1.40 -31.21 -9.63
N LEU A 464 -1.05 -30.44 -8.59
CA LEU A 464 -0.05 -29.38 -8.68
C LEU A 464 1.36 -29.90 -9.02
N SER A 465 1.63 -31.19 -8.79
CA SER A 465 2.91 -31.84 -9.12
C SER A 465 3.28 -31.78 -10.60
N ARG A 466 2.32 -31.51 -11.48
CA ARG A 466 2.57 -31.22 -12.90
C ARG A 466 3.42 -29.97 -13.13
N PHE A 467 3.49 -29.07 -12.15
CA PHE A 467 4.24 -27.80 -12.22
C PHE A 467 5.59 -27.86 -11.48
N GLY A 468 5.92 -28.99 -10.85
CA GLY A 468 7.16 -29.16 -10.09
C GLY A 468 6.92 -29.87 -8.75
N THR A 469 7.97 -29.99 -7.94
CA THR A 469 7.88 -30.54 -6.58
C THR A 469 7.00 -29.65 -5.71
N VAL A 470 5.98 -30.24 -5.07
CA VAL A 470 5.02 -29.54 -4.22
C VAL A 470 5.44 -29.69 -2.75
N ASN A 471 5.76 -28.57 -2.10
CA ASN A 471 5.91 -28.49 -0.66
C ASN A 471 4.53 -28.34 -0.01
N ARG A 472 4.37 -28.85 1.21
CA ARG A 472 3.18 -28.60 2.02
C ARG A 472 3.55 -27.72 3.21
N GLU A 473 2.75 -26.68 3.44
CA GLU A 473 2.75 -25.93 4.69
C GLU A 473 1.39 -26.11 5.35
N ASP A 474 1.39 -26.22 6.68
CA ASP A 474 0.18 -26.19 7.47
C ASP A 474 -0.15 -24.74 7.86
N ALA A 475 -1.43 -24.45 8.09
CA ALA A 475 -1.80 -23.21 8.73
C ALA A 475 -1.38 -23.28 10.21
N PHE A 476 -0.34 -22.50 10.55
CA PHE A 476 0.26 -22.30 11.89
C PHE A 476 1.34 -23.28 12.32
#